data_AF-A0A9P6YS65-F1
#
_entry.id   AF-A0A9P6YS65-F1
#
_cell.length_a   1.000
_cell.length_b   1.000
_cell.length_c   1.000
_cell.angle_alpha   90.00
_cell.angle_beta   90.00
_cell.angle_gamma   90.00
#
_symmetry.space_group_name_H-M   'P 1'
#
loop_
_entity.id
_entity.type
_entity.pdbx_description
1 polymer ?
#
loop_
_entity_poly.entity_id
_entity_poly.type
_entity_poly.pdbx_seq_one_letter_code
_entity_poly.pdbx_strand_id
1 'polypeptide(L)'
;MEFFAQKNKSTVRKIEKRKQDIGKFDHPSTKSWNEFAKRQSNNKKSSTDDELEDKMQLAGKDNVVKRIGITESLELKYNGKTFHHSFEIMDFNEDDKSNVILGLDILSHLGIALTRVAHNWDDNEVIFDYSIDDTVKPNNSPAGTESERTQFIEKIQPLLAENMNIPKDAFYTVSESIIHLPTEKGKIVNHKQYLIAYKLKPVLDETINKWLNNGTITKAPVNMA
;
A
#
# COMPACT_ATOMS: atom_id res chain seq x y z
N MET A 1 -0.34 -45.27 4.83
CA MET A 1 -0.31 -44.94 3.39
C MET A 1 0.86 -43.99 3.20
N GLU A 2 2.05 -44.54 2.96
CA GLU A 2 3.29 -43.76 2.81
C GLU A 2 3.55 -43.51 1.32
N PHE A 3 3.74 -42.25 0.95
CA PHE A 3 4.11 -41.87 -0.41
C PHE A 3 5.61 -41.54 -0.46
N PHE A 4 6.37 -42.35 -1.20
CA PHE A 4 7.74 -42.05 -1.59
C PHE A 4 7.75 -41.20 -2.87
N ALA A 5 8.56 -40.14 -2.90
CA ALA A 5 8.88 -39.41 -4.12
C ALA A 5 10.34 -39.66 -4.53
N GLN A 6 10.51 -40.30 -5.69
CA GLN A 6 11.80 -40.68 -6.27
C GLN A 6 12.46 -39.47 -6.95
N LYS A 7 13.64 -39.06 -6.48
CA LYS A 7 14.44 -38.01 -7.15
C LYS A 7 15.02 -38.54 -8.46
N ASN A 8 14.70 -37.86 -9.56
CA ASN A 8 15.08 -38.24 -10.92
C ASN A 8 16.60 -38.00 -11.18
N LYS A 9 17.31 -39.03 -11.68
CA LYS A 9 18.78 -39.06 -11.84
C LYS A 9 19.33 -38.08 -12.89
N SER A 10 18.50 -37.46 -13.72
CA SER A 10 18.98 -36.52 -14.77
C SER A 10 19.43 -35.17 -14.20
N THR A 11 18.83 -34.72 -13.11
CA THR A 11 19.13 -33.43 -12.47
C THR A 11 20.52 -33.42 -11.84
N VAL A 12 20.98 -34.56 -11.31
CA VAL A 12 22.28 -34.67 -10.64
C VAL A 12 23.44 -34.50 -11.63
N ARG A 13 23.34 -35.07 -12.84
CA ARG A 13 24.41 -34.96 -13.86
C ARG A 13 24.58 -33.55 -14.43
N LYS A 14 23.53 -32.71 -14.39
CA LYS A 14 23.57 -31.34 -14.96
C LYS A 14 24.27 -30.35 -14.03
N ILE A 15 24.27 -30.62 -12.72
CA ILE A 15 24.95 -29.78 -11.72
C ILE A 15 26.46 -30.10 -11.70
N GLU A 16 26.83 -31.35 -11.90
CA GLU A 16 28.22 -31.80 -11.83
C GLU A 16 29.06 -31.30 -13.01
N LYS A 17 28.46 -31.19 -14.22
CA LYS A 17 29.14 -30.59 -15.39
C LYS A 17 29.38 -29.08 -15.26
N ARG A 18 28.57 -28.32 -14.51
CA ARG A 18 28.78 -26.87 -14.37
C ARG A 18 29.92 -26.51 -13.42
N LYS A 19 30.39 -27.45 -12.58
CA LYS A 19 31.52 -27.20 -11.67
C LYS A 19 32.89 -27.37 -12.33
N GLN A 20 32.99 -27.91 -13.55
CA GLN A 20 34.27 -28.17 -14.21
C GLN A 20 34.73 -27.04 -15.17
N ASP A 21 33.86 -26.11 -15.57
CA ASP A 21 34.23 -25.02 -16.50
C ASP A 21 34.42 -23.66 -15.79
N ILE A 22 35.20 -23.63 -14.71
CA ILE A 22 35.71 -22.36 -14.16
C ILE A 22 37.08 -22.11 -14.81
N GLY A 23 37.05 -21.65 -16.05
CA GLY A 23 38.23 -21.07 -16.70
C GLY A 23 38.64 -19.79 -15.98
N LYS A 24 39.94 -19.66 -15.70
CA LYS A 24 40.54 -18.46 -15.06
C LYS A 24 40.10 -17.19 -15.79
N PHE A 25 39.53 -16.25 -15.04
CA PHE A 25 39.21 -14.92 -15.53
C PHE A 25 40.50 -14.09 -15.53
N ASP A 26 41.10 -13.90 -16.71
CA ASP A 26 42.20 -12.95 -16.86
C ASP A 26 41.66 -11.51 -16.88
N HIS A 27 42.34 -10.62 -16.18
CA HIS A 27 42.01 -9.20 -16.12
C HIS A 27 42.12 -8.59 -17.53
N PRO A 28 41.11 -7.84 -18.02
CA PRO A 28 41.16 -7.31 -19.39
C PRO A 28 42.34 -6.36 -19.56
N SER A 29 43.16 -6.62 -20.59
CA SER A 29 44.31 -5.76 -20.91
C SER A 29 43.88 -4.33 -21.25
N THR A 30 44.76 -3.37 -20.98
CA THR A 30 44.59 -1.93 -21.24
C THR A 30 44.20 -1.59 -22.70
N LYS A 31 44.42 -2.49 -23.66
CA LYS A 31 43.91 -2.36 -25.03
C LYS A 31 42.38 -2.43 -25.13
N SER A 32 41.73 -3.27 -24.32
CA SER A 32 40.27 -3.45 -24.31
C SER A 32 39.54 -2.19 -23.81
N TRP A 33 40.10 -1.54 -22.77
CA TRP A 33 39.57 -0.29 -22.24
C TRP A 33 39.69 0.88 -23.24
N ASN A 34 40.80 0.96 -23.97
CA ASN A 34 40.99 2.00 -24.97
C ASN A 34 40.11 1.80 -26.23
N GLU A 35 39.80 0.56 -26.61
CA GLU A 35 38.81 0.28 -27.67
C GLU A 35 37.38 0.59 -27.22
N PHE A 36 37.03 0.31 -25.96
CA PHE A 36 35.71 0.66 -25.42
C PHE A 36 35.53 2.18 -25.37
N ALA A 37 36.53 2.93 -24.90
CA ALA A 37 36.49 4.39 -24.89
C ALA A 37 36.42 5.00 -26.30
N LYS A 38 37.11 4.42 -27.29
CA LYS A 38 36.99 4.84 -28.70
C LYS A 38 35.62 4.54 -29.30
N ARG A 39 34.98 3.42 -28.95
CA ARG A 39 33.60 3.11 -29.36
C ARG A 39 32.59 4.11 -28.80
N GLN A 40 32.75 4.56 -27.56
CA GLN A 40 31.90 5.59 -26.95
C GLN A 40 32.11 6.98 -27.58
N SER A 41 33.36 7.31 -27.97
CA SER A 41 33.69 8.58 -28.62
C SER A 41 33.23 8.65 -30.09
N ASN A 42 33.37 7.55 -30.84
CA ASN A 42 32.99 7.50 -32.27
C ASN A 42 31.48 7.40 -32.52
N ASN A 43 30.67 7.16 -31.48
CA ASN A 43 29.20 7.22 -31.60
C ASN A 43 28.65 8.65 -31.52
N LYS A 44 29.54 9.65 -31.41
CA LYS A 44 29.22 11.08 -31.39
C LYS A 44 29.76 11.77 -32.65
N LYS A 45 29.31 11.31 -33.84
CA LYS A 45 29.29 12.09 -35.09
C LYS A 45 28.63 11.31 -36.24
N SER A 46 27.35 11.56 -36.48
CA SER A 46 26.81 12.00 -37.78
C SER A 46 25.28 11.93 -37.78
N SER A 47 24.63 13.10 -37.85
CA SER A 47 23.53 13.47 -38.76
C SER A 47 22.64 14.53 -38.12
N THR A 48 22.64 15.72 -38.73
CA THR A 48 21.60 16.77 -38.65
C THR A 48 21.23 17.29 -37.25
N ASP A 49 22.10 18.11 -36.65
CA ASP A 49 21.84 18.78 -35.37
C ASP A 49 20.82 19.95 -35.47
N ASP A 50 20.48 20.44 -36.67
CA ASP A 50 19.51 21.56 -36.82
C ASP A 50 18.03 21.13 -36.94
N GLU A 51 17.73 19.85 -37.28
CA GLU A 51 16.33 19.36 -37.37
C GLU A 51 15.82 18.68 -36.10
N LEU A 52 16.72 18.36 -35.17
CA LEU A 52 16.39 17.72 -33.89
C LEU A 52 16.00 18.73 -32.80
N GLU A 53 16.32 20.02 -32.95
CA GLU A 53 15.96 21.04 -31.95
C GLU A 53 14.51 21.53 -32.02
N ASP A 54 13.76 21.25 -33.08
CA ASP A 54 12.41 21.79 -33.27
C ASP A 54 11.28 20.82 -32.86
N LYS A 55 11.63 19.66 -32.26
CA LYS A 55 10.67 18.59 -31.94
C LYS A 55 10.76 18.16 -30.48
N MET A 56 9.61 18.14 -29.81
CA MET A 56 9.43 17.65 -28.45
C MET A 56 8.65 16.33 -28.49
N GLN A 57 9.19 15.29 -27.84
CA GLN A 57 8.54 13.99 -27.73
C GLN A 57 7.74 13.93 -26.42
N LEU A 58 6.45 13.61 -26.52
CA LEU A 58 5.54 13.46 -25.39
C LEU A 58 5.34 12.00 -25.00
N ALA A 59 4.72 11.79 -23.84
CA ALA A 59 4.35 10.44 -23.41
C ALA A 59 3.40 9.79 -24.44
N GLY A 60 3.76 8.60 -24.90
CA GLY A 60 3.00 7.84 -25.90
C GLY A 60 3.82 7.48 -27.14
N LYS A 61 3.47 6.36 -27.78
CA LYS A 61 4.14 5.94 -29.02
C LYS A 61 3.80 6.92 -30.14
N ASP A 62 4.83 7.42 -30.83
CA ASP A 62 4.72 8.34 -31.97
C ASP A 62 4.08 9.71 -31.66
N ASN A 63 4.11 10.15 -30.38
CA ASN A 63 3.56 11.44 -29.96
C ASN A 63 4.65 12.54 -29.98
N VAL A 64 4.84 13.17 -31.14
CA VAL A 64 5.85 14.22 -31.36
C VAL A 64 5.16 15.53 -31.72
N VAL A 65 5.47 16.59 -30.98
CA VAL A 65 4.93 17.95 -31.17
C VAL A 65 6.07 18.91 -31.51
N LYS A 66 5.77 19.96 -32.28
CA LYS A 66 6.74 21.02 -32.56
C LYS A 66 7.08 21.78 -31.28
N ARG A 67 8.37 22.00 -31.02
CA ARG A 67 8.84 22.76 -29.86
C ARG A 67 8.44 24.23 -30.00
N ILE A 68 7.81 24.80 -28.96
CA ILE A 68 7.42 26.22 -28.95
C ILE A 68 8.59 27.10 -28.53
N GLY A 69 9.31 26.68 -27.49
CA GLY A 69 10.47 27.39 -26.97
C GLY A 69 10.87 26.86 -25.59
N ILE A 70 11.97 27.39 -25.06
CA ILE A 70 12.50 27.07 -23.74
C ILE A 70 12.54 28.36 -22.91
N THR A 71 12.20 28.30 -21.64
CA THR A 71 12.30 29.46 -20.75
C THR A 71 13.75 29.79 -20.44
N GLU A 72 14.01 31.04 -20.06
CA GLU A 72 15.25 31.37 -19.36
C GLU A 72 15.39 30.51 -18.09
N SER A 73 16.63 30.35 -17.61
CA SER A 73 16.88 29.54 -16.42
C SER A 73 16.23 30.17 -15.19
N LEU A 74 15.25 29.47 -14.61
CA LEU A 74 14.49 29.93 -13.47
C LEU A 74 15.06 29.35 -12.17
N GLU A 75 15.12 30.16 -11.13
CA GLU A 75 15.45 29.72 -9.78
C GLU A 75 14.20 29.12 -9.10
N LEU A 76 14.25 27.82 -8.82
CA LEU A 76 13.21 27.05 -8.13
C LEU A 76 13.60 26.84 -6.67
N LYS A 77 12.69 27.16 -5.76
CA LYS A 77 12.87 26.97 -4.32
C LYS A 77 11.77 26.07 -3.78
N TYR A 78 12.16 24.92 -3.22
CA TYR A 78 11.22 23.98 -2.61
C TYR A 78 11.88 23.22 -1.46
N ASN A 79 11.19 23.11 -0.33
CA ASN A 79 11.64 22.36 0.85
C ASN A 79 13.09 22.70 1.29
N GLY A 80 13.46 23.99 1.28
CA GLY A 80 14.79 24.46 1.65
C GLY A 80 15.90 24.21 0.63
N LYS A 81 15.59 23.62 -0.53
CA LYS A 81 16.51 23.43 -1.65
C LYS A 81 16.29 24.49 -2.72
N THR A 82 17.39 24.93 -3.33
CA THR A 82 17.40 25.85 -4.47
C THR A 82 17.98 25.14 -5.68
N PHE A 83 17.29 25.18 -6.81
CA PHE A 83 17.68 24.54 -8.06
C PHE A 83 17.38 25.46 -9.24
N HIS A 84 18.26 25.50 -10.26
CA HIS A 84 18.02 26.31 -11.45
C HIS A 84 17.63 25.40 -12.62
N HIS A 85 16.56 25.74 -13.32
CA HIS A 85 16.05 24.94 -14.43
C HIS A 85 15.38 25.78 -15.51
N SER A 86 15.55 25.34 -16.77
CA SER A 86 14.84 25.89 -17.92
C SER A 86 13.74 24.92 -18.33
N PHE A 87 12.52 25.42 -18.51
CA PHE A 87 11.36 24.60 -18.85
C PHE A 87 11.06 24.68 -20.35
N GLU A 88 10.56 23.59 -20.91
CA GLU A 88 9.93 23.58 -22.24
C GLU A 88 8.57 24.27 -22.16
N ILE A 89 8.27 25.14 -23.14
CA ILE A 89 6.99 25.83 -23.27
C ILE A 89 6.01 24.92 -24.01
N MET A 90 4.83 24.73 -23.43
CA MET A 90 3.75 23.91 -23.98
C MET A 90 2.40 24.60 -23.75
N ASP A 91 1.48 24.40 -24.70
CA ASP A 91 0.09 24.81 -24.54
C ASP A 91 -0.68 23.82 -23.63
N PHE A 92 -1.31 24.36 -22.60
CA PHE A 92 -2.23 23.63 -21.73
C PHE A 92 -3.65 23.74 -22.28
N ASN A 93 -4.53 22.76 -21.98
CA ASN A 93 -5.94 22.91 -22.32
C ASN A 93 -6.57 24.00 -21.45
N GLU A 94 -7.61 24.68 -21.95
CA GLU A 94 -8.29 25.75 -21.22
C GLU A 94 -8.87 25.29 -19.86
N ASP A 95 -9.15 24.00 -19.72
CA ASP A 95 -9.66 23.37 -18.50
C ASP A 95 -8.55 22.97 -17.50
N ASP A 96 -7.28 22.99 -17.91
CA ASP A 96 -6.15 22.60 -17.06
C ASP A 96 -5.80 23.74 -16.09
N LYS A 97 -5.94 23.46 -14.78
CA LYS A 97 -5.60 24.43 -13.71
C LYS A 97 -4.10 24.50 -13.40
N SER A 98 -3.27 23.74 -14.11
CA SER A 98 -1.85 23.58 -13.83
C SER A 98 -1.03 24.54 -14.67
N ASN A 99 -0.14 25.32 -14.06
CA ASN A 99 0.75 26.23 -14.78
C ASN A 99 2.08 25.58 -15.18
N VAL A 100 2.46 24.46 -14.55
CA VAL A 100 3.74 23.77 -14.75
C VAL A 100 3.54 22.26 -14.58
N ILE A 101 4.19 21.47 -15.43
CA ILE A 101 4.30 20.00 -15.29
C ILE A 101 5.74 19.68 -14.93
N LEU A 102 5.93 18.87 -13.88
CA LEU A 102 7.25 18.44 -13.42
C LEU A 102 7.45 16.96 -13.71
N GLY A 103 8.49 16.65 -14.48
CA GLY A 103 8.92 15.28 -14.75
C GLY A 103 9.72 14.66 -13.61
N LEU A 104 9.95 13.34 -13.71
CA LEU A 104 10.76 12.59 -12.73
C LEU A 104 12.21 13.07 -12.64
N ASP A 105 12.72 13.63 -13.73
CA ASP A 105 14.03 14.26 -13.84
C ASP A 105 14.17 15.45 -12.87
N ILE A 106 13.14 16.27 -12.71
CA ILE A 106 13.16 17.44 -11.82
C ILE A 106 12.70 17.10 -10.39
N LEU A 107 11.70 16.23 -10.23
CA LEU A 107 11.10 15.92 -8.93
C LEU A 107 12.12 15.42 -7.90
N SER A 108 13.08 14.59 -8.32
CA SER A 108 14.14 14.07 -7.46
C SER A 108 15.05 15.18 -6.90
N HIS A 109 15.37 16.20 -7.71
CA HIS A 109 16.16 17.37 -7.30
C HIS A 109 15.44 18.23 -6.27
N LEU A 110 14.11 18.32 -6.37
CA LEU A 110 13.26 19.00 -5.39
C LEU A 110 13.06 18.18 -4.11
N GLY A 111 13.58 16.94 -4.05
CA GLY A 111 13.36 16.03 -2.91
C GLY A 111 11.94 15.48 -2.83
N ILE A 112 11.23 15.44 -3.97
CA ILE A 112 9.90 14.83 -4.09
C ILE A 112 10.09 13.41 -4.60
N ALA A 113 9.76 12.42 -3.76
CA ALA A 113 9.82 11.01 -4.11
C ALA A 113 8.40 10.46 -4.34
N LEU A 114 8.18 9.81 -5.49
CA LEU A 114 6.99 9.00 -5.72
C LEU A 114 7.13 7.68 -4.95
N THR A 115 6.61 7.63 -3.73
CA THR A 115 6.61 6.43 -2.89
C THR A 115 5.28 5.69 -3.03
N ARG A 116 5.31 4.35 -2.87
CA ARG A 116 4.12 3.46 -2.90
C ARG A 116 3.38 3.37 -4.24
N VAL A 117 4.02 3.74 -5.35
CA VAL A 117 3.52 3.43 -6.70
C VAL A 117 3.89 1.99 -7.03
N ALA A 118 2.89 1.17 -7.38
CA ALA A 118 3.13 -0.19 -7.87
C ALA A 118 3.84 -0.11 -9.23
N HIS A 119 5.10 -0.53 -9.26
CA HIS A 119 5.88 -0.68 -10.49
C HIS A 119 6.08 -2.18 -10.76
N ASN A 120 6.06 -2.57 -12.03
CA ASN A 120 6.46 -3.89 -12.45
C ASN A 120 7.63 -3.71 -13.42
N TRP A 121 8.87 -3.99 -12.99
CA TRP A 121 9.98 -4.15 -13.91
C TRP A 121 10.02 -5.62 -14.35
N ASP A 122 10.34 -5.87 -15.63
CA ASP A 122 10.57 -7.24 -16.13
C ASP A 122 11.71 -7.95 -15.37
N ASP A 123 12.56 -7.17 -14.70
CA ASP A 123 13.71 -7.59 -13.89
C ASP A 123 13.42 -7.57 -12.39
N ASN A 124 12.15 -7.71 -11.98
CA ASN A 124 11.76 -7.84 -10.58
C ASN A 124 12.26 -9.19 -10.00
N GLU A 125 13.57 -9.35 -9.83
CA GLU A 125 14.07 -10.16 -8.72
C GLU A 125 13.52 -9.48 -7.47
N VAL A 126 12.57 -10.14 -6.82
CA VAL A 126 12.07 -9.71 -5.51
C VAL A 126 13.28 -9.72 -4.59
N ILE A 127 13.89 -8.56 -4.39
CA ILE A 127 14.88 -8.36 -3.34
C ILE A 127 14.05 -8.37 -2.05
N PHE A 128 13.89 -9.57 -1.50
CA PHE A 128 13.35 -9.71 -0.16
C PHE A 128 14.28 -8.93 0.76
N ASP A 129 13.70 -7.98 1.49
CA ASP A 129 14.40 -7.33 2.56
C ASP A 129 14.63 -8.34 3.69
N TYR A 130 15.76 -9.04 3.62
CA TYR A 130 16.19 -9.96 4.67
C TYR A 130 16.59 -9.23 5.98
N SER A 131 16.42 -7.89 6.06
CA SER A 131 16.61 -7.17 7.33
C SER A 131 15.46 -7.39 8.31
N ILE A 132 14.29 -7.87 7.83
CA ILE A 132 13.17 -8.23 8.69
C ILE A 132 13.35 -9.68 9.16
N ASP A 133 13.54 -9.84 10.46
CA ASP A 133 13.64 -11.14 11.10
C ASP A 133 12.24 -11.79 11.22
N ASP A 134 11.89 -12.61 10.23
CA ASP A 134 10.66 -13.42 10.22
C ASP A 134 10.62 -14.51 11.31
N THR A 135 11.66 -14.67 12.13
CA THR A 135 11.63 -15.60 13.28
C THR A 135 10.83 -15.07 14.47
N VAL A 136 10.55 -13.75 14.51
CA VAL A 136 9.77 -13.13 15.60
C VAL A 136 8.30 -13.53 15.48
N LYS A 137 7.88 -14.45 16.35
CA LYS A 137 6.47 -14.87 16.43
C LYS A 137 5.62 -13.76 17.08
N PRO A 138 4.42 -13.45 16.54
CA PRO A 138 3.46 -12.58 17.21
C PRO A 138 3.23 -13.04 18.65
N ASN A 139 3.16 -12.07 19.58
CA ASN A 139 3.02 -12.30 21.02
C ASN A 139 4.21 -13.01 21.72
N ASN A 140 5.33 -13.25 21.02
CA ASN A 140 6.54 -13.85 21.59
C ASN A 140 7.66 -12.82 21.86
N SER A 141 7.32 -11.53 21.85
CA SER A 141 8.21 -10.43 22.25
C SER A 141 7.43 -9.50 23.19
N PRO A 142 7.25 -9.92 24.46
CA PRO A 142 6.49 -9.12 25.40
C PRO A 142 7.26 -7.85 25.77
N ALA A 143 6.59 -6.71 25.76
CA ALA A 143 7.19 -5.45 26.18
C ALA A 143 7.41 -5.43 27.70
N GLY A 144 8.58 -4.95 28.13
CA GLY A 144 8.95 -4.84 29.53
C GLY A 144 9.49 -6.13 30.16
N THR A 145 10.07 -5.99 31.35
CA THR A 145 10.56 -7.12 32.15
C THR A 145 9.40 -7.99 32.65
N GLU A 146 9.68 -9.22 33.08
CA GLU A 146 8.66 -10.09 33.67
C GLU A 146 8.03 -9.47 34.93
N SER A 147 8.83 -8.81 35.77
CA SER A 147 8.34 -8.14 36.98
C SER A 147 7.38 -7.00 36.65
N GLU A 148 7.72 -6.14 35.69
CA GLU A 148 6.85 -5.02 35.27
C GLU A 148 5.52 -5.52 34.70
N ARG A 149 5.54 -6.60 33.93
CA ARG A 149 4.34 -7.20 33.35
C ARG A 149 3.45 -7.82 34.43
N THR A 150 4.02 -8.56 35.37
CA THR A 150 3.25 -9.11 36.49
C THR A 150 2.61 -7.99 37.30
N GLN A 151 3.35 -6.94 37.64
CA GLN A 151 2.80 -5.78 38.35
C GLN A 151 1.70 -5.06 37.55
N PHE A 152 1.87 -4.96 36.22
CA PHE A 152 0.85 -4.39 35.34
C PHE A 152 -0.43 -5.23 35.34
N ILE A 153 -0.31 -6.55 35.13
CA ILE A 153 -1.43 -7.48 35.15
C ILE A 153 -2.13 -7.46 36.50
N GLU A 154 -1.40 -7.52 37.61
CA GLU A 154 -1.96 -7.42 38.97
C GLU A 154 -2.79 -6.15 39.16
N LYS A 155 -2.33 -5.01 38.61
CA LYS A 155 -3.06 -3.74 38.69
C LYS A 155 -4.32 -3.71 37.83
N ILE A 156 -4.31 -4.32 36.64
CA ILE A 156 -5.48 -4.28 35.72
C ILE A 156 -6.49 -5.41 35.99
N GLN A 157 -6.09 -6.52 36.60
CA GLN A 157 -6.97 -7.65 36.91
C GLN A 157 -8.26 -7.27 37.66
N PRO A 158 -8.22 -6.43 38.72
CA PRO A 158 -9.47 -6.01 39.37
C PRO A 158 -10.39 -5.24 38.41
N LEU A 159 -9.84 -4.36 37.57
CA LEU A 159 -10.62 -3.59 36.58
C LEU A 159 -11.23 -4.50 35.50
N LEU A 160 -10.50 -5.54 35.09
CA LEU A 160 -11.01 -6.55 34.16
C LEU A 160 -12.14 -7.36 34.80
N ALA A 161 -11.99 -7.75 36.06
CA ALA A 161 -13.02 -8.46 36.81
C ALA A 161 -14.28 -7.60 36.99
N GLU A 162 -14.13 -6.31 37.31
CA GLU A 162 -15.24 -5.36 37.37
C GLU A 162 -15.94 -5.21 36.01
N ASN A 163 -15.18 -5.04 34.93
CA ASN A 163 -15.73 -4.95 33.57
C ASN A 163 -16.47 -6.23 33.16
N MET A 164 -15.98 -7.42 33.57
CA MET A 164 -16.65 -8.69 33.31
C MET A 164 -17.98 -8.83 34.04
N ASN A 165 -18.13 -8.18 35.19
CA ASN A 165 -19.34 -8.21 36.01
C ASN A 165 -20.42 -7.23 35.53
N ILE A 166 -20.13 -6.38 34.53
CA ILE A 166 -21.12 -5.47 33.96
C ILE A 166 -22.25 -6.30 33.31
N PRO A 167 -23.52 -6.10 33.72
CA PRO A 167 -24.65 -6.76 33.09
C PRO A 167 -24.72 -6.46 31.60
N LYS A 168 -25.10 -7.46 30.79
CA LYS A 168 -25.16 -7.30 29.32
C LYS A 168 -26.26 -6.35 28.85
N ASP A 169 -27.24 -6.08 29.71
CA ASP A 169 -28.35 -5.16 29.52
C ASP A 169 -28.09 -3.78 30.17
N ALA A 170 -26.91 -3.55 30.74
CA ALA A 170 -26.57 -2.28 31.35
C ALA A 170 -26.50 -1.15 30.29
N PHE A 171 -27.20 -0.05 30.55
CA PHE A 171 -27.07 1.17 29.76
C PHE A 171 -25.81 1.95 30.17
N TYR A 172 -25.27 2.71 29.22
CA TYR A 172 -24.16 3.61 29.48
C TYR A 172 -24.62 4.76 30.40
N THR A 173 -23.79 5.15 31.35
CA THR A 173 -24.16 6.11 32.42
C THR A 173 -24.05 7.57 32.00
N VAL A 174 -23.40 7.85 30.87
CA VAL A 174 -23.15 9.22 30.40
C VAL A 174 -24.38 9.77 29.69
N SER A 175 -24.80 10.97 30.07
CA SER A 175 -26.02 11.64 29.54
C SER A 175 -26.01 11.80 28.02
N GLU A 176 -24.84 11.99 27.43
CA GLU A 176 -24.60 12.19 26.01
C GLU A 176 -24.90 10.92 25.19
N SER A 177 -25.00 9.76 25.84
CA SER A 177 -25.43 8.52 25.19
C SER A 177 -26.94 8.43 24.94
N ILE A 178 -27.72 9.36 25.50
CA ILE A 178 -29.18 9.41 25.31
C ILE A 178 -29.49 10.13 23.99
N ILE A 179 -30.03 9.38 23.02
CA ILE A 179 -30.45 9.92 21.73
C ILE A 179 -31.93 10.30 21.79
N HIS A 180 -32.24 11.57 21.56
CA HIS A 180 -33.61 12.07 21.47
C HIS A 180 -34.08 12.11 20.01
N LEU A 181 -35.08 11.28 19.69
CA LEU A 181 -35.71 11.28 18.37
C LEU A 181 -36.88 12.28 18.35
N PRO A 182 -36.93 13.23 17.40
CA PRO A 182 -38.02 14.20 17.31
C PRO A 182 -39.27 13.55 16.68
N THR A 183 -40.05 12.85 17.49
CA THR A 183 -41.30 12.20 17.06
C THR A 183 -42.52 13.02 17.47
N GLU A 184 -43.53 13.07 16.60
CA GLU A 184 -44.81 13.71 16.92
C GLU A 184 -45.53 12.95 18.03
N LYS A 185 -45.97 13.67 19.07
CA LYS A 185 -46.64 13.07 20.24
C LYS A 185 -47.93 12.35 19.82
N GLY A 186 -48.07 11.10 20.25
CA GLY A 186 -49.29 10.30 20.03
C GLY A 186 -49.44 9.74 18.61
N LYS A 187 -48.43 9.88 17.74
CA LYS A 187 -48.43 9.21 16.44
C LYS A 187 -47.83 7.81 16.58
N ILE A 188 -48.62 6.80 16.23
CA ILE A 188 -48.21 5.38 16.18
C ILE A 188 -48.25 4.94 14.73
N VAL A 189 -47.19 4.29 14.25
CA VAL A 189 -47.13 3.73 12.90
C VAL A 189 -46.92 2.22 13.01
N ASN A 190 -47.92 1.46 12.56
CA ASN A 190 -47.89 0.00 12.56
C ASN A 190 -47.63 -0.50 11.15
N HIS A 191 -46.48 -1.11 10.92
CA HIS A 191 -46.14 -1.75 9.66
C HIS A 191 -46.21 -3.28 9.77
N LYS A 192 -46.76 -3.92 8.75
CA LYS A 192 -46.78 -5.38 8.67
C LYS A 192 -45.37 -5.89 8.35
N GLN A 193 -44.90 -6.85 9.13
CA GLN A 193 -43.64 -7.54 8.86
C GLN A 193 -43.73 -8.31 7.52
N TYR A 194 -42.73 -8.14 6.66
CA TYR A 194 -42.62 -8.89 5.41
C TYR A 194 -42.37 -10.38 5.65
N LEU A 195 -42.69 -11.21 4.66
CA LEU A 195 -42.45 -12.65 4.73
C LEU A 195 -40.96 -12.94 4.83
N ILE A 196 -40.57 -13.66 5.89
CA ILE A 196 -39.20 -14.12 6.13
C ILE A 196 -39.09 -15.55 5.58
N ALA A 197 -38.03 -15.81 4.80
CA ALA A 197 -37.78 -17.13 4.24
C ALA A 197 -37.62 -18.19 5.34
N TYR A 198 -38.23 -19.37 5.16
CA TYR A 198 -38.23 -20.44 6.17
C TYR A 198 -36.84 -20.88 6.62
N LYS A 199 -35.86 -20.86 5.71
CA LYS A 199 -34.46 -21.22 6.01
C LYS A 199 -33.80 -20.27 7.01
N LEU A 200 -34.26 -19.01 7.11
CA LEU A 200 -33.68 -18.00 8.00
C LEU A 200 -34.35 -17.98 9.39
N LYS A 201 -35.54 -18.58 9.53
CA LYS A 201 -36.27 -18.58 10.80
C LYS A 201 -35.46 -19.17 11.96
N PRO A 202 -34.78 -20.32 11.84
CA PRO A 202 -34.01 -20.88 12.96
C PRO A 202 -32.90 -19.94 13.46
N VAL A 203 -32.19 -19.28 12.52
CA VAL A 203 -31.11 -18.32 12.85
C VAL A 203 -31.68 -17.08 13.55
N LEU A 204 -32.83 -16.61 13.10
CA LEU A 204 -33.54 -15.50 13.72
C LEU A 204 -34.02 -15.87 15.13
N ASP A 205 -34.63 -17.04 15.30
CA ASP A 205 -35.14 -17.53 16.58
C ASP A 205 -34.00 -17.70 17.60
N GLU A 206 -32.85 -18.23 17.18
CA GLU A 206 -31.65 -18.31 18.02
C GLU A 206 -31.21 -16.92 18.50
N THR A 207 -31.19 -15.94 17.60
CA THR A 207 -30.80 -14.56 17.92
C THR A 207 -31.79 -13.89 18.87
N ILE A 208 -33.09 -14.05 18.62
CA ILE A 208 -34.17 -13.53 19.47
C ILE A 208 -34.04 -14.13 20.88
N ASN A 209 -33.87 -15.45 20.98
CA ASN A 209 -33.73 -16.12 22.27
C ASN A 209 -32.46 -15.67 23.02
N LYS A 210 -31.34 -15.50 22.31
CA LYS A 210 -30.12 -14.94 22.88
C LYS A 210 -30.34 -13.54 23.46
N TRP A 211 -31.03 -12.67 22.73
CA TRP A 211 -31.30 -11.30 23.18
C TRP A 211 -32.32 -11.23 24.32
N LEU A 212 -33.34 -12.09 24.31
CA LEU A 212 -34.27 -12.24 25.43
C LEU A 212 -33.54 -12.71 26.70
N ASN A 213 -32.67 -13.73 26.59
CA ASN A 213 -31.91 -14.26 27.71
C ASN A 213 -30.89 -13.28 28.28
N ASN A 214 -30.29 -12.45 27.42
CA ASN A 214 -29.35 -11.42 27.84
C ASN A 214 -30.02 -10.13 28.35
N GLY A 215 -31.35 -10.01 28.29
CA GLY A 215 -32.09 -8.80 28.67
C GLY A 215 -32.04 -7.65 27.65
N THR A 216 -31.41 -7.87 26.49
CA THR A 216 -31.28 -6.86 25.42
C THR A 216 -32.63 -6.45 24.81
N ILE A 217 -33.57 -7.40 24.71
CA ILE A 217 -34.94 -7.13 24.27
C ILE A 217 -35.93 -7.68 25.30
N THR A 218 -37.08 -7.04 25.41
CA THR A 218 -38.19 -7.50 26.24
C THR A 218 -39.46 -7.61 25.41
N LYS A 219 -40.41 -8.43 25.87
CA LYS A 219 -41.71 -8.51 25.22
C LYS A 219 -42.46 -7.21 25.46
N ALA A 220 -42.87 -6.56 24.37
CA ALA A 220 -43.73 -5.39 24.45
C ALA A 220 -45.08 -5.78 25.10
N PRO A 221 -45.69 -4.88 25.90
CA PRO A 221 -47.02 -5.11 26.46
C PRO A 221 -48.04 -5.24 25.33
N VAL A 222 -49.06 -6.09 25.53
CA VAL A 222 -50.15 -6.25 24.58
C VAL A 222 -51.04 -5.00 24.66
N ASN A 223 -50.97 -4.14 23.64
CA ASN A 223 -51.82 -2.96 23.41
C ASN A 223 -51.97 -1.99 24.61
N MET A 224 -51.11 -0.96 24.68
CA MET A 224 -51.60 0.37 25.10
C MET A 224 -51.93 1.14 23.82
N ALA A 225 -53.15 0.96 23.33
CA ALA A 225 -53.79 1.89 22.42
C ALA A 225 -54.29 3.10 23.21
#